data_AF-A0A414K4K3-F1
#
_entry.id   AF-A0A414K4K3-F1
#
_cell.length_a   1.000
_cell.length_b   1.000
_cell.length_c   1.000
_cell.angle_alpha   90.00
_cell.angle_beta   90.00
_cell.angle_gamma   90.00
#
_symmetry.space_group_name_H-M   'P 1'
#
loop_
_entity.id
_entity.type
_entity.pdbx_description
1 polymer ?
#
loop_
_entity_poly.entity_id
_entity_poly.type
_entity_poly.pdbx_seq_one_letter_code
_entity_poly.pdbx_strand_id
1 'polypeptide(L)'
;MKNSILIKRVILVFCMISIMIIGSGCAAKKTVLENQGKTECYLDEKDATKFIYNGQQYTILNNTVDKNSLGDWIGFIQKYVALDENYNILKNVIWEST
;
A
#
# COMPACT_ATOMS: atom_id res chain seq x y z
N MET A 1 -1.23 -49.23 -14.58
CA MET A 1 -2.15 -48.53 -13.65
C MET A 1 -1.45 -47.80 -12.48
N LYS A 2 -0.35 -48.31 -11.91
CA LYS A 2 0.39 -47.62 -10.82
C LYS A 2 1.05 -46.30 -11.25
N ASN A 3 1.62 -46.24 -12.46
CA ASN A 3 2.32 -45.05 -12.96
C ASN A 3 1.37 -43.86 -13.19
N SER A 4 0.13 -44.10 -13.63
CA SER A 4 -0.86 -43.03 -13.80
C SER A 4 -1.35 -42.45 -12.46
N ILE A 5 -1.34 -43.24 -11.39
CA ILE A 5 -1.65 -42.78 -10.03
C ILE A 5 -0.49 -41.97 -9.44
N LEU A 6 0.76 -42.40 -9.68
CA LEU A 6 1.97 -41.67 -9.30
C LEU A 6 2.08 -40.31 -10.01
N ILE A 7 1.82 -40.26 -11.32
CA ILE A 7 1.85 -39.02 -12.10
C ILE A 7 0.79 -38.02 -11.60
N LYS A 8 -0.44 -38.47 -11.30
CA LYS A 8 -1.49 -37.62 -10.74
C LYS A 8 -1.11 -37.03 -9.38
N ARG A 9 -0.42 -37.80 -8.53
CA ARG A 9 0.07 -37.32 -7.22
C ARG A 9 1.18 -36.29 -7.36
N VAL A 10 2.10 -36.48 -8.31
CA VAL A 10 3.17 -35.50 -8.58
C VAL A 10 2.60 -34.19 -9.13
N ILE A 11 1.64 -34.25 -10.06
CA ILE A 11 0.97 -33.06 -10.60
C ILE A 11 0.22 -32.32 -9.50
N LEU A 12 -0.49 -33.03 -8.63
CA LEU A 12 -1.25 -32.42 -7.53
C LEU A 12 -0.35 -31.72 -6.51
N VAL A 13 0.82 -32.29 -6.21
CA VAL A 13 1.84 -31.64 -5.35
C VAL A 13 2.42 -30.40 -6.03
N PHE A 14 2.73 -30.49 -7.33
CA PHE A 14 3.25 -29.34 -8.09
C PHE A 14 2.25 -28.18 -8.15
N CYS A 15 0.96 -28.47 -8.34
CA CYS A 15 -0.10 -27.45 -8.30
C CYS A 15 -0.24 -26.80 -6.92
N MET A 16 -0.12 -27.56 -5.82
CA MET A 16 -0.15 -26.97 -4.48
C MET A 16 1.04 -26.04 -4.23
N ILE A 17 2.24 -26.41 -4.69
CA ILE A 17 3.44 -25.58 -4.55
C ILE A 17 3.31 -24.28 -5.37
N SER A 18 2.77 -24.34 -6.59
CA SER A 18 2.60 -23.14 -7.41
C SER A 18 1.60 -22.14 -6.81
N ILE A 19 0.51 -22.63 -6.21
CA ILE A 19 -0.49 -21.80 -5.53
C ILE A 19 0.12 -21.04 -4.34
N MET A 20 1.05 -21.66 -3.60
CA MET A 20 1.74 -21.01 -2.47
C MET A 20 2.68 -19.88 -2.92
N ILE A 21 3.34 -20.03 -4.07
CA ILE A 21 4.27 -19.01 -4.59
C ILE A 21 3.53 -17.77 -5.07
N ILE A 22 2.39 -17.95 -5.74
CA ILE A 22 1.57 -16.86 -6.30
C ILE A 22 0.91 -16.01 -5.20
N GLY A 23 0.66 -16.58 -4.01
CA GLY A 23 -0.02 -15.90 -2.91
C GLY A 23 0.82 -14.83 -2.17
N SER A 24 2.12 -14.70 -2.43
CA SER A 24 3.02 -13.84 -1.65
C SER A 24 3.10 -12.37 -2.12
N GLY A 25 2.35 -11.99 -3.16
CA GLY A 25 2.51 -10.70 -3.84
C GLY A 25 2.00 -9.45 -3.10
N CYS A 26 1.06 -9.56 -2.17
CA CYS A 26 0.33 -8.38 -1.69
C CYS A 26 1.02 -7.61 -0.53
N ALA A 27 1.88 -8.25 0.26
CA ALA A 27 2.53 -7.61 1.41
C ALA A 27 3.92 -7.00 1.10
N ALA A 28 4.54 -7.39 -0.02
CA ALA A 28 5.96 -7.10 -0.26
C ALA A 28 6.26 -5.60 -0.47
N LYS A 29 5.33 -4.83 -1.06
CA LYS A 29 5.60 -3.43 -1.44
C LYS A 29 5.88 -2.54 -0.23
N LYS A 30 5.09 -2.67 0.85
CA LYS A 30 5.29 -1.86 2.06
C LYS A 30 6.64 -2.17 2.71
N THR A 31 6.95 -3.45 2.91
CA THR A 31 8.22 -3.90 3.50
C THR A 31 9.43 -3.45 2.66
N VAL A 32 9.32 -3.46 1.33
CA VAL A 32 10.39 -2.96 0.46
C VAL A 32 10.65 -1.46 0.66
N LEU A 33 9.59 -0.65 0.77
CA LEU A 33 9.71 0.79 0.98
C LEU A 33 10.30 1.11 2.36
N GLU A 34 9.85 0.41 3.40
CA GLU A 34 10.40 0.55 4.76
C GLU A 34 11.90 0.18 4.79
N ASN A 35 12.30 -0.90 4.11
CA ASN A 35 13.71 -1.29 3.98
C ASN A 35 14.55 -0.26 3.20
N GLN A 36 13.93 0.54 2.32
CA GLN A 36 14.56 1.67 1.64
C GLN A 36 14.57 2.97 2.48
N GLY A 37 14.22 2.87 3.76
CA GLY A 37 14.13 4.01 4.68
C GLY A 37 12.98 4.96 4.35
N LYS A 38 11.94 4.50 3.65
CA LYS A 38 10.75 5.30 3.33
C LYS A 38 9.69 5.01 4.37
N THR A 39 9.41 5.99 5.23
CA THR A 39 8.40 5.84 6.29
C THR A 39 6.99 5.95 5.70
N GLU A 40 6.10 5.06 6.13
CA GLU A 40 4.67 5.23 5.90
C GLU A 40 4.14 6.39 6.75
N CYS A 41 3.50 7.35 6.10
CA CYS A 41 2.82 8.47 6.72
C CYS A 41 1.32 8.16 6.83
N TYR A 42 0.70 8.59 7.93
CA TYR A 42 -0.73 8.38 8.18
C TYR A 42 -1.50 9.69 8.05
N LEU A 43 -2.55 9.70 7.23
CA LEU A 43 -3.46 10.84 7.18
C LEU A 43 -4.32 10.86 8.45
N ASP A 44 -4.54 12.04 9.03
CA ASP A 44 -5.46 12.19 10.15
C ASP A 44 -6.89 11.77 9.74
N GLU A 45 -7.62 11.14 10.65
CA GLU A 45 -8.93 10.56 10.38
C GLU A 45 -10.07 11.58 10.39
N LYS A 46 -9.84 12.77 10.96
CA LYS A 46 -10.84 13.83 11.09
C LYS A 46 -10.55 15.00 10.16
N ASP A 47 -9.28 15.29 9.92
CA ASP A 47 -8.82 16.43 9.14
C ASP A 47 -7.79 15.98 8.09
N ALA A 48 -8.25 15.82 6.85
CA ALA A 48 -7.40 15.36 5.75
C ALA A 48 -6.32 16.37 5.33
N THR A 49 -6.30 17.57 5.91
CA THR A 49 -5.18 18.50 5.73
C THR A 49 -4.01 18.15 6.65
N LYS A 50 -4.17 17.23 7.60
CA LYS A 50 -3.13 16.82 8.54
C LYS A 50 -2.64 15.39 8.27
N PHE A 51 -1.35 15.18 8.45
CA PHE A 51 -0.76 13.84 8.42
C PHE A 51 0.33 13.70 9.49
N ILE A 52 0.63 12.45 9.85
CA ILE A 52 1.62 12.08 10.84
C ILE A 52 2.81 11.46 10.13
N TYR A 53 4.00 11.98 10.40
CA TYR A 53 5.28 11.46 9.95
C TYR A 53 6.24 11.37 11.15
N ASN A 54 6.83 10.20 11.39
CA ASN A 54 7.71 9.93 12.53
C ASN A 54 7.13 10.38 13.89
N GLY A 55 5.83 10.19 14.09
CA GLY A 55 5.14 10.57 15.33
C GLY A 55 4.85 12.07 15.50
N GLN A 56 5.21 12.90 14.51
CA GLN A 56 4.91 14.32 14.49
C GLN A 56 3.80 14.62 13.49
N GLN A 57 2.90 15.54 13.85
CA GLN A 57 1.82 16.00 12.99
C GLN A 57 2.27 17.18 12.12
N TYR A 58 1.91 17.14 10.85
CA TYR A 58 2.17 18.16 9.84
C TYR A 58 0.87 18.57 9.15
N THR A 59 0.86 19.77 8.57
CA THR A 59 -0.28 20.32 7.82
C THR A 59 0.09 20.51 6.36
N ILE A 60 -0.76 20.03 5.46
CA ILE A 60 -0.71 20.24 4.02
C ILE A 60 -1.19 21.65 3.73
N LEU A 61 -0.35 22.46 3.10
CA LEU A 61 -0.66 23.83 2.73
C LEU A 61 -1.17 23.89 1.29
N ASN A 62 -1.83 24.99 0.93
CA ASN A 62 -2.31 25.22 -0.45
C ASN A 62 -1.18 25.58 -1.44
N ASN A 63 0.06 25.68 -0.96
CA ASN A 63 1.19 26.07 -1.78
C ASN A 63 1.74 24.84 -2.53
N THR A 64 1.95 24.98 -3.84
CA THR A 64 2.67 23.97 -4.63
C THR A 64 4.15 24.31 -4.68
N VAL A 65 5.00 23.32 -4.37
CA VAL A 65 6.46 23.43 -4.49
C VAL A 65 6.89 22.92 -5.87
N ASP A 66 7.79 23.62 -6.54
CA ASP A 66 8.34 23.19 -7.83
C ASP A 66 9.11 21.87 -7.68
N LYS A 67 9.00 20.99 -8.69
CA LYS A 67 9.62 19.66 -8.67
C LYS A 67 11.14 19.73 -8.52
N ASN A 68 11.80 20.72 -9.11
CA ASN A 68 13.27 20.86 -9.04
C ASN A 68 13.74 21.42 -7.69
N SER A 69 12.82 21.93 -6.86
CA SER A 69 13.09 22.42 -5.51
C SER A 69 12.88 21.34 -4.44
N LEU A 70 12.39 20.15 -4.80
CA LEU A 70 12.20 19.04 -3.88
C LEU A 70 13.55 18.38 -3.55
N GLY A 71 13.73 18.01 -2.29
CA GLY A 71 14.87 17.21 -1.81
C GLY A 71 14.62 15.70 -1.95
N ASP A 72 15.26 14.94 -1.06
CA ASP A 72 15.18 13.49 -1.08
C ASP A 72 13.78 12.96 -0.80
N TRP A 73 13.48 11.79 -1.36
CA TRP A 73 12.26 11.07 -1.05
C TRP A 73 12.37 10.38 0.31
N ILE A 74 11.57 10.83 1.29
CA ILE A 74 11.66 10.41 2.69
C ILE A 74 10.51 9.53 3.19
N GLY A 75 9.41 9.41 2.45
CA GLY A 75 8.22 8.70 2.91
C GLY A 75 7.06 8.73 1.93
N PHE A 76 5.96 8.08 2.27
CA PHE A 76 4.80 7.96 1.38
C PHE A 76 3.48 7.96 2.16
N ILE A 77 2.41 8.45 1.53
CA ILE A 77 1.03 8.31 1.98
C ILE A 77 0.31 7.40 0.98
N GLN A 78 -0.30 6.30 1.45
CA GLN A 78 -1.07 5.34 0.62
C GLN A 78 -2.55 5.37 0.99
N LYS A 79 -3.20 6.53 0.88
CA LYS A 79 -4.63 6.69 1.20
C LYS A 79 -5.33 7.56 0.16
N TYR A 80 -6.54 7.15 -0.23
CA TYR A 80 -7.43 7.93 -1.09
C TYR A 80 -8.68 8.29 -0.28
N VAL A 81 -8.98 9.58 -0.16
CA VAL A 81 -10.14 10.10 0.56
C VAL A 81 -10.86 11.13 -0.29
N ALA A 82 -12.19 11.13 -0.26
CA ALA A 82 -13.00 12.20 -0.84
C ALA A 82 -13.29 13.24 0.25
N LEU A 83 -13.10 14.52 -0.09
CA LEU A 83 -13.28 15.64 0.83
C LEU A 83 -14.44 16.54 0.37
N ASP A 84 -15.08 17.21 1.32
CA ASP A 84 -15.99 18.31 1.04
C ASP A 84 -15.22 19.63 0.79
N GLU A 85 -15.96 20.71 0.55
CA GLU A 85 -15.41 22.06 0.35
C GLU A 85 -14.66 22.62 1.58
N ASN A 86 -14.87 22.03 2.76
CA ASN A 86 -14.23 22.40 4.02
C ASN A 86 -13.10 21.43 4.42
N TYR A 87 -12.68 20.55 3.51
CA TYR A 87 -11.65 19.51 3.71
C TYR A 87 -12.01 18.41 4.72
N ASN A 88 -13.28 18.27 5.10
CA ASN A 88 -13.73 17.16 5.93
C ASN A 88 -13.84 15.88 5.09
N ILE A 89 -13.54 14.74 5.70
CA ILE A 89 -13.62 13.43 5.03
C ILE A 89 -15.09 13.03 4.84
N LEU A 90 -15.52 12.87 3.59
CA LEU A 90 -16.87 12.45 3.23
C LEU A 90 -17.07 10.93 3.28
N LYS A 91 -16.08 10.17 2.80
CA LYS A 91 -16.05 8.70 2.81
C LYS A 91 -14.62 8.21 2.62
N ASN A 92 -14.21 7.19 3.36
CA ASN A 92 -13.01 6.43 3.00
C ASN A 92 -13.30 5.72 1.67
N VAL A 93 -12.60 6.10 0.60
CA VAL A 93 -12.69 5.41 -0.68
C VAL A 93 -11.91 4.11 -0.52
N ILE A 94 -12.58 3.09 0.01
CA ILE A 94 -12.10 1.73 -0.08
C ILE A 94 -12.26 1.35 -1.55
N TRP A 95 -11.17 1.00 -2.22
CA TRP A 95 -11.24 0.35 -3.53
C TRP A 95 -11.87 -1.04 -3.34
N GLU A 96 -13.18 -1.10 -3.14
CA GLU A 96 -13.93 -2.29 -3.53
C GLU A 96 -13.91 -2.27 -5.06
N SER A 97 -12.98 -3.04 -5.61
CA SER A 97 -12.90 -3.38 -7.02
C SER A 97 -14.28 -3.86 -7.48
N THR A 98 -15.00 -2.96 -8.16
CA THR A 98 -16.17 -3.31 -8.96
C THR A 98 -15.72 -4.10 -10.18
#